data_AF-A0A2M7HSP8-F1
#
_entry.id   AF-A0A2M7HSP8-F1
#
_cell.length_a   1.000
_cell.length_b   1.000
_cell.length_c   1.000
_cell.angle_alpha   90.00
_cell.angle_beta   90.00
_cell.angle_gamma   90.00
#
_symmetry.space_group_name_H-M   'P 1'
#
loop_
_entity.id
_entity.type
_entity.pdbx_description
1 polymer ?
#
loop_
_entity_poly.entity_id
_entity_poly.type
_entity_poly.pdbx_seq_one_letter_code
_entity_poly.pdbx_strand_id
1 'polypeptide(L)'
;MEHLANSKLTEERVEILAIDILELIFTQRRLLPVEEDVPFSEQIGGHLDKVKSFIYDDRPINMVLPAFPAKSPNRNKTLGHLPDKGEFFALERLVKLCKQIESIYPPGAKVTICSDGRVFADIIHVSDKHVSDYVNSLRKHARNHYPQYFDFFNLEDVYDKVEDFTVLREELMIEYGESLHALRQRVKTEKEAASMYRGITRFMLEDFSGIDIFSDHSRTALQKIAKLAAYRVIQRSNAWSRLLQSKLPEALRLSIHPQFLVSEKIGISLVSQSDVWTTPWHSVLVKDNGNVSLMPREDAEKLGCVLVFVEGQASHYERISI
;
A
#
# COMPACT_ATOMS: atom_id res chain seq x y z
N MET A 1 11.48 39.03 29.99
CA MET A 1 10.96 39.21 28.62
C MET A 1 11.60 38.11 27.80
N GLU A 2 10.96 37.02 27.38
CA GLU A 2 9.55 36.68 27.19
C GLU A 2 9.24 35.31 27.80
N HIS A 3 7.97 35.13 28.16
CA HIS A 3 7.37 33.89 28.64
C HIS A 3 7.48 32.76 27.59
N LEU A 4 8.29 31.74 27.85
CA LEU A 4 8.02 30.39 27.33
C LEU A 4 6.90 29.77 28.19
N ALA A 5 5.69 30.31 28.04
CA ALA A 5 4.49 29.61 28.44
C ALA A 5 4.31 28.46 27.45
N ASN A 6 4.86 27.29 27.80
CA ASN A 6 4.52 26.04 27.14
C ASN A 6 3.05 25.77 27.45
N SER A 7 2.16 26.37 26.64
CA SER A 7 0.73 26.18 26.68
C SER A 7 0.48 24.72 26.32
N LYS A 8 0.48 23.83 27.32
CA LYS A 8 -0.01 22.46 27.15
C LYS A 8 -1.41 22.57 26.51
N LEU A 9 -1.57 21.97 25.33
CA LEU A 9 -2.87 21.88 24.69
C LEU A 9 -3.87 21.28 25.69
N THR A 10 -5.06 21.86 25.80
CA THR A 10 -6.12 21.29 26.61
C THR A 10 -6.54 19.95 26.02
N GLU A 11 -7.00 19.02 26.87
CA GLU A 11 -7.52 17.71 26.45
C GLU A 11 -8.54 17.84 25.31
N GLU A 12 -9.49 18.77 25.48
CA GLU A 12 -10.53 19.09 24.51
C GLU A 12 -9.95 19.54 23.16
N ARG A 13 -8.89 20.38 23.17
CA ARG A 13 -8.26 20.84 21.92
C ARG A 13 -7.50 19.72 21.22
N VAL A 14 -6.85 18.83 21.97
CA VAL A 14 -6.17 17.65 21.40
C VAL A 14 -7.18 16.70 20.77
N GLU A 15 -8.32 16.48 21.43
CA GLU A 15 -9.39 15.65 20.90
C GLU A 15 -9.99 16.21 19.62
N ILE A 16 -10.30 17.51 19.57
CA ILE A 16 -10.80 18.18 18.35
C ILE A 16 -9.80 18.03 17.20
N LEU A 17 -8.52 18.34 17.42
CA LEU A 17 -7.48 18.19 16.39
C LEU A 17 -7.36 16.74 15.90
N ALA A 18 -7.42 15.77 16.82
CA ALA A 18 -7.33 14.36 16.45
C ALA A 18 -8.53 13.92 15.60
N ILE A 19 -9.74 14.39 15.91
CA ILE A 19 -10.94 14.14 15.13
C ILE A 19 -10.81 14.77 13.74
N ASP A 20 -10.44 16.05 13.63
CA ASP A 20 -10.29 16.76 12.35
C ASP A 20 -9.28 16.05 11.42
N ILE A 21 -8.17 15.58 11.99
CA ILE A 21 -7.16 14.84 11.24
C ILE A 21 -7.69 13.48 10.76
N LEU A 22 -8.43 12.76 11.62
CA LEU A 22 -9.02 11.48 11.24
C LEU A 22 -10.11 11.65 10.19
N GLU A 23 -10.97 12.66 10.30
CA GLU A 23 -11.93 13.04 9.26
C GLU A 23 -11.23 13.26 7.92
N LEU A 24 -10.16 14.06 7.90
CA LEU A 24 -9.38 14.33 6.70
C LEU A 24 -8.79 13.04 6.09
N ILE A 25 -8.14 12.19 6.89
CA ILE A 25 -7.62 10.90 6.42
C ILE A 25 -8.76 10.04 5.88
N PHE A 26 -9.91 10.07 6.55
CA PHE A 26 -11.08 9.25 6.25
C PHE A 26 -11.79 9.68 4.96
N THR A 27 -11.61 10.91 4.48
CA THR A 27 -12.04 11.33 3.12
C THR A 27 -11.36 10.53 2.00
N GLN A 28 -10.21 9.89 2.28
CA GLN A 28 -9.47 9.09 1.31
C GLN A 28 -9.84 7.60 1.38
N ARG A 29 -10.79 7.22 2.25
CA ARG A 29 -11.03 5.80 2.58
C ARG A 29 -11.56 4.98 1.41
N ARG A 30 -11.07 3.75 1.34
CA ARG A 30 -11.62 2.65 0.55
C ARG A 30 -12.33 1.70 1.49
N LEU A 31 -13.64 1.60 1.33
CA LEU A 31 -14.48 0.71 2.12
C LEU A 31 -14.92 -0.50 1.30
N LEU A 32 -15.05 -1.64 1.96
CA LEU A 32 -15.87 -2.75 1.47
C LEU A 32 -17.35 -2.33 1.48
N PRO A 33 -18.24 -3.04 0.76
CA PRO A 33 -19.68 -2.76 0.85
C PRO A 33 -20.14 -2.68 2.30
N VAL A 34 -20.74 -1.56 2.66
CA VAL A 34 -21.20 -1.29 4.03
C VAL A 34 -22.53 -2.01 4.23
N GLU A 35 -22.54 -2.97 5.15
CA GLU A 35 -23.76 -3.72 5.51
C GLU A 35 -24.57 -2.97 6.58
N GLU A 36 -23.90 -2.30 7.51
CA GLU A 36 -24.49 -1.54 8.61
C GLU A 36 -23.73 -0.22 8.80
N ASP A 37 -24.47 0.86 9.03
CA ASP A 37 -23.89 2.16 9.35
C ASP A 37 -23.63 2.27 10.86
N VAL A 38 -22.50 2.85 11.24
CA VAL A 38 -22.09 3.00 12.64
C VAL A 38 -21.66 4.45 12.90
N PRO A 39 -21.90 5.00 14.12
CA PRO A 39 -21.52 6.37 14.44
C PRO A 39 -20.04 6.65 14.16
N PHE A 40 -19.73 7.87 13.72
CA PHE A 40 -18.36 8.23 13.36
C PHE A 40 -17.36 8.00 14.51
N SER A 41 -17.77 8.25 15.76
CA SER A 41 -16.98 8.00 16.97
C SER A 41 -16.52 6.54 17.10
N GLU A 42 -17.37 5.59 16.70
CA GLU A 42 -17.04 4.16 16.69
C GLU A 42 -16.06 3.83 15.56
N GLN A 43 -16.21 4.45 14.39
CA GLN A 43 -15.31 4.27 13.25
C GLN A 43 -13.88 4.73 13.55
N ILE A 44 -13.72 5.83 14.28
CA ILE A 44 -12.41 6.40 14.63
C ILE A 44 -11.82 5.81 15.91
N GLY A 45 -12.60 5.06 16.70
CA GLY A 45 -12.23 4.67 18.07
C GLY A 45 -10.88 3.96 18.17
N GLY A 46 -10.58 3.07 17.23
CA GLY A 46 -9.28 2.35 17.17
C GLY A 46 -8.07 3.21 16.75
N HIS A 47 -8.28 4.48 16.42
CA HIS A 47 -7.26 5.38 15.88
C HIS A 47 -7.07 6.66 16.69
N LEU A 48 -8.11 7.09 17.41
CA LEU A 48 -8.14 8.37 18.12
C LEU A 48 -6.96 8.51 19.09
N ASP A 49 -6.77 7.53 19.97
CA ASP A 49 -5.69 7.56 20.96
C ASP A 49 -4.29 7.58 20.33
N LYS A 50 -4.12 6.93 19.17
CA LYS A 50 -2.86 6.98 18.43
C LYS A 50 -2.55 8.39 17.96
N VAL A 51 -3.54 9.06 17.35
CA VAL A 51 -3.38 10.44 16.89
C VAL A 51 -3.15 11.40 18.06
N LYS A 52 -3.93 11.27 19.14
CA LYS A 52 -3.75 12.07 20.35
C LYS A 52 -2.34 11.94 20.92
N SER A 53 -1.78 10.71 20.97
CA SER A 53 -0.40 10.46 21.41
C SER A 53 0.62 11.31 20.64
N PHE A 54 0.55 11.33 19.30
CA PHE A 54 1.42 12.18 18.48
C PHE A 54 1.25 13.68 18.78
N ILE A 55 0.01 14.12 18.97
CA ILE A 55 -0.31 15.53 19.26
C ILE A 55 0.24 15.96 20.62
N TYR A 56 0.10 15.14 21.67
CA TYR A 56 0.65 15.46 23.00
C TYR A 56 2.17 15.62 22.98
N ASP A 57 2.85 14.81 22.18
CA ASP A 57 4.30 14.80 22.06
C ASP A 57 4.84 15.82 21.03
N ASP A 58 3.96 16.62 20.41
CA ASP A 58 4.31 17.62 19.38
C ASP A 58 5.15 17.05 18.23
N ARG A 59 4.81 15.83 17.76
CA ARG A 59 5.55 15.10 16.73
C ARG A 59 4.67 14.77 15.52
N PRO A 60 5.27 14.74 14.31
CA PRO A 60 4.54 14.38 13.11
C PRO A 60 3.82 13.03 13.25
N ILE A 61 2.56 12.98 12.84
CA ILE A 61 1.78 11.74 12.85
C ILE A 61 2.42 10.74 11.89
N ASN A 62 2.83 9.58 12.40
CA ASN A 62 3.38 8.53 11.56
C ASN A 62 2.28 7.61 11.03
N MET A 63 2.16 7.57 9.70
CA MET A 63 1.28 6.65 8.99
C MET A 63 2.12 5.56 8.31
N VAL A 64 1.87 4.29 8.62
CA VAL A 64 2.61 3.16 8.03
C VAL A 64 1.81 2.52 6.90
N LEU A 65 2.44 2.32 5.74
CA LEU A 65 1.80 1.82 4.53
C LEU A 65 2.63 0.70 3.85
N PRO A 66 2.27 -0.57 4.06
CA PRO A 66 2.67 -1.69 3.22
C PRO A 66 2.05 -1.57 1.85
N ALA A 67 2.93 -1.32 0.90
CA ALA A 67 2.65 -0.98 -0.46
C ALA A 67 3.96 -0.92 -1.23
N PHE A 68 3.86 -0.77 -2.54
CA PHE A 68 5.01 -0.62 -3.42
C PHE A 68 6.01 -1.79 -3.30
N PRO A 69 5.57 -3.05 -3.51
CA PRO A 69 6.46 -4.21 -3.45
C PRO A 69 7.48 -4.22 -4.60
N ALA A 70 6.95 -4.25 -5.81
CA ALA A 70 7.64 -4.25 -7.10
C ALA A 70 6.59 -4.16 -8.20
N LYS A 71 6.95 -3.74 -9.42
CA LYS A 71 6.07 -3.89 -10.58
C LYS A 71 5.76 -5.36 -10.84
N SER A 72 4.50 -5.64 -11.18
CA SER A 72 4.05 -6.94 -11.67
C SER A 72 5.00 -7.45 -12.76
N PRO A 73 5.34 -8.75 -12.78
CA PRO A 73 6.12 -9.34 -13.87
C PRO A 73 5.33 -9.44 -15.18
N ASN A 74 4.00 -9.30 -15.14
CA ASN A 74 3.13 -9.31 -16.31
C ASN A 74 3.27 -8.00 -17.10
N ARG A 75 3.85 -8.08 -18.31
CA ARG A 75 4.09 -6.93 -19.19
C ARG A 75 2.85 -6.48 -19.97
N ASN A 76 1.76 -7.23 -19.95
CA ASN A 76 0.45 -6.77 -20.41
C ASN A 76 -0.18 -5.81 -19.39
N LYS A 77 0.31 -5.81 -18.14
CA LYS A 77 -0.18 -4.92 -17.08
C LYS A 77 0.71 -3.69 -16.87
N THR A 78 2.02 -3.81 -17.09
CA THR A 78 3.03 -2.82 -16.68
C THR A 78 4.01 -2.48 -17.81
N LEU A 79 4.62 -1.29 -17.74
CA LEU A 79 5.62 -0.83 -18.73
C LEU A 79 7.00 -1.49 -18.56
N GLY A 80 7.33 -1.94 -17.35
CA GLY A 80 8.64 -2.47 -17.02
C GLY A 80 8.72 -2.91 -15.56
N HIS A 81 9.93 -3.09 -15.04
CA HIS A 81 10.16 -3.47 -13.64
C HIS A 81 10.39 -2.28 -12.69
N LEU A 82 10.67 -1.09 -13.25
CA LEU A 82 10.89 0.14 -12.48
C LEU A 82 9.56 0.88 -12.23
N PRO A 83 9.49 1.73 -11.18
CA PRO A 83 8.37 2.64 -10.98
C PRO A 83 8.20 3.57 -12.18
N ASP A 84 6.95 3.88 -12.50
CA ASP A 84 6.58 4.83 -13.54
C ASP A 84 5.67 5.92 -12.96
N LYS A 85 4.96 6.66 -13.82
CA LYS A 85 4.14 7.80 -13.37
C LYS A 85 3.07 7.39 -12.36
N GLY A 86 2.59 6.14 -12.40
CA GLY A 86 1.58 5.65 -11.47
C GLY A 86 2.07 5.71 -10.03
N GLU A 87 3.28 5.21 -9.76
CA GLU A 87 3.86 5.24 -8.42
C GLU A 87 4.17 6.67 -7.97
N PHE A 88 4.76 7.48 -8.84
CA PHE A 88 5.12 8.85 -8.49
C PHE A 88 3.89 9.71 -8.20
N PHE A 89 2.80 9.52 -8.95
CA PHE A 89 1.53 10.16 -8.66
C PHE A 89 0.92 9.69 -7.33
N ALA A 90 1.08 8.41 -6.98
CA ALA A 90 0.66 7.91 -5.68
C ALA A 90 1.44 8.55 -4.52
N LEU A 91 2.76 8.71 -4.66
CA LEU A 91 3.57 9.45 -3.67
C LEU A 91 3.12 10.91 -3.57
N GLU A 92 2.87 11.58 -4.69
CA GLU A 92 2.37 12.97 -4.72
C GLU A 92 1.04 13.10 -3.96
N ARG A 93 0.11 12.15 -4.12
CA ARG A 93 -1.16 12.13 -3.38
C ARG A 93 -0.98 11.93 -1.88
N LEU A 94 -0.05 11.06 -1.46
CA LEU A 94 0.28 10.87 -0.04
C LEU A 94 0.88 12.16 0.56
N VAL A 95 1.76 12.84 -0.16
CA VAL A 95 2.32 14.14 0.24
C VAL A 95 1.23 15.20 0.37
N LYS A 96 0.28 15.22 -0.56
CA LYS A 96 -0.87 16.14 -0.48
C LYS A 96 -1.65 15.93 0.82
N LEU A 97 -1.93 14.67 1.19
CA LEU A 97 -2.58 14.35 2.46
C LEU A 97 -1.74 14.84 3.66
N CYS A 98 -0.44 14.56 3.68
CA CYS A 98 0.45 15.04 4.73
C CYS A 98 0.42 16.57 4.88
N LYS A 99 0.48 17.31 3.77
CA LYS A 99 0.39 18.79 3.76
C LYS A 99 -0.96 19.32 4.24
N GLN A 100 -2.04 18.61 3.93
CA GLN A 100 -3.36 18.96 4.45
C GLN A 100 -3.42 18.76 5.97
N ILE A 101 -2.82 17.68 6.50
CA ILE A 101 -2.69 17.48 7.94
C ILE A 101 -1.82 18.58 8.57
N GLU A 102 -0.70 18.94 7.93
CA GLU A 102 0.20 20.02 8.37
C GLU A 102 -0.52 21.37 8.52
N SER A 103 -1.52 21.64 7.68
CA SER A 103 -2.35 22.86 7.79
C SER A 103 -3.29 22.88 9.01
N ILE A 104 -3.61 21.72 9.58
CA ILE A 104 -4.44 21.55 10.78
C ILE A 104 -3.57 21.45 12.04
N TYR A 105 -2.45 20.73 11.93
CA TYR A 105 -1.52 20.41 12.99
C TYR A 105 -0.08 20.67 12.49
N PRO A 106 0.61 21.72 12.96
CA PRO A 106 1.87 22.19 12.35
C PRO A 106 3.00 21.15 12.23
N PRO A 107 3.22 20.21 13.19
CA PRO A 107 4.18 19.12 12.98
C PRO A 107 3.80 18.17 11.83
N GLY A 108 2.54 18.18 11.41
CA GLY A 108 2.04 17.49 10.23
C GLY A 108 2.05 15.98 10.36
N ALA A 109 2.32 15.32 9.24
CA ALA A 109 2.37 13.87 9.17
C ALA A 109 3.41 13.40 8.16
N LYS A 110 3.86 12.16 8.35
CA LYS A 110 4.74 11.45 7.43
C LYS A 110 4.22 10.06 7.13
N VAL A 111 4.63 9.52 5.99
CA VAL A 111 4.31 8.15 5.59
C VAL A 111 5.56 7.30 5.63
N THR A 112 5.55 6.25 6.45
CA THR A 112 6.56 5.20 6.38
C THR A 112 6.09 4.15 5.36
N ILE A 113 6.74 4.09 4.21
CA ILE A 113 6.49 3.07 3.18
C ILE A 113 7.14 1.76 3.62
N CYS A 114 6.31 0.79 3.97
CA CYS A 114 6.74 -0.51 4.45
C CYS A 114 6.77 -1.53 3.29
N SER A 115 7.72 -1.37 2.35
CA SER A 115 7.72 -2.17 1.12
C SER A 115 7.75 -3.66 1.42
N ASP A 116 6.78 -4.37 0.87
CA ASP A 116 6.55 -5.80 1.06
C ASP A 116 7.07 -6.64 -0.13
N GLY A 117 7.84 -6.04 -1.02
CA GLY A 117 8.42 -6.73 -2.18
C GLY A 117 9.32 -7.88 -1.76
N ARG A 118 10.19 -7.64 -0.77
CA ARG A 118 11.10 -8.67 -0.24
C ARG A 118 10.36 -9.85 0.38
N VAL A 119 9.20 -9.56 0.98
CA VAL A 119 8.33 -10.54 1.64
C VAL A 119 7.72 -11.51 0.61
N PHE A 120 7.43 -11.04 -0.60
CA PHE A 120 6.67 -11.81 -1.59
C PHE A 120 7.45 -12.25 -2.84
N ALA A 121 8.65 -11.72 -3.08
CA ALA A 121 9.38 -11.81 -4.35
C ALA A 121 9.31 -13.18 -5.06
N ASP A 122 9.63 -14.25 -4.34
CA ASP A 122 9.58 -15.65 -4.79
C ASP A 122 8.17 -16.15 -5.13
N ILE A 123 7.13 -15.73 -4.38
CA ILE A 123 5.74 -16.13 -4.63
C ILE A 123 5.17 -15.42 -5.86
N ILE A 124 5.55 -14.16 -6.08
CA ILE A 124 5.06 -13.33 -7.19
C ILE A 124 5.97 -13.39 -8.42
N HIS A 125 6.99 -14.25 -8.42
CA HIS A 125 7.95 -14.43 -9.52
C HIS A 125 8.65 -13.14 -9.95
N VAL A 126 9.04 -12.32 -8.97
CA VAL A 126 9.88 -11.13 -9.18
C VAL A 126 11.23 -11.40 -8.53
N SER A 127 12.33 -11.12 -9.26
CA SER A 127 13.66 -11.29 -8.71
C SER A 127 13.91 -10.31 -7.57
N ASP A 128 14.66 -10.76 -6.58
CA ASP A 128 15.09 -9.91 -5.46
C ASP A 128 15.87 -8.67 -5.94
N LYS A 129 16.56 -8.75 -7.10
CA LYS A 129 17.20 -7.61 -7.75
C LYS A 129 16.17 -6.58 -8.24
N HIS A 130 15.11 -7.01 -8.93
CA HIS A 130 14.06 -6.10 -9.40
C HIS A 130 13.33 -5.42 -8.24
N VAL A 131 13.12 -6.13 -7.12
CA VAL A 131 12.61 -5.51 -5.88
C VAL A 131 13.53 -4.38 -5.43
N SER A 132 14.85 -4.64 -5.34
CA SER A 132 15.83 -3.63 -4.94
C SER A 132 15.86 -2.44 -5.90
N ASP A 133 15.90 -2.69 -7.22
CA ASP A 133 15.91 -1.63 -8.25
C ASP A 133 14.66 -0.74 -8.13
N TYR A 134 13.50 -1.37 -7.93
CA TYR A 134 12.22 -0.68 -7.80
C TYR A 134 12.15 0.20 -6.55
N VAL A 135 12.47 -0.36 -5.38
CA VAL A 135 12.43 0.38 -4.10
C VAL A 135 13.48 1.48 -4.07
N ASN A 136 14.68 1.25 -4.61
CA ASN A 136 15.73 2.27 -4.68
C ASN A 136 15.34 3.44 -5.59
N SER A 137 14.65 3.18 -6.70
CA SER A 137 14.10 4.23 -7.56
C SER A 137 13.05 5.07 -6.83
N LEU A 138 12.11 4.44 -6.10
CA LEU A 138 11.13 5.16 -5.27
C LEU A 138 11.79 5.98 -4.17
N ARG A 139 12.74 5.41 -3.43
CA ARG A 139 13.50 6.10 -2.38
C ARG A 139 14.22 7.32 -2.95
N LYS A 140 14.87 7.18 -4.11
CA LYS A 140 15.56 8.28 -4.78
C LYS A 140 14.58 9.39 -5.17
N HIS A 141 13.44 9.05 -5.78
CA HIS A 141 12.42 10.02 -6.13
C HIS A 141 11.87 10.74 -4.89
N ALA A 142 11.47 9.99 -3.85
CA ALA A 142 10.95 10.56 -2.61
C ALA A 142 11.97 11.49 -1.93
N ARG A 143 13.25 11.12 -1.86
CA ARG A 143 14.31 11.99 -1.31
C ARG A 143 14.50 13.28 -2.12
N ASN A 144 14.45 13.18 -3.44
CA ASN A 144 14.69 14.33 -4.32
C ASN A 144 13.53 15.33 -4.32
N HIS A 145 12.29 14.84 -4.22
CA HIS A 145 11.10 15.68 -4.38
C HIS A 145 10.36 15.96 -3.06
N TYR A 146 10.46 15.06 -2.08
CA TYR A 146 9.64 15.04 -0.86
C TYR A 146 10.42 14.61 0.40
N PRO A 147 11.62 15.17 0.67
CA PRO A 147 12.56 14.67 1.67
C PRO A 147 12.03 14.60 3.11
N GLN A 148 10.95 15.31 3.43
CA GLN A 148 10.39 15.42 4.78
C GLN A 148 9.16 14.52 5.01
N TYR A 149 8.59 13.94 3.95
CA TYR A 149 7.28 13.28 4.03
C TYR A 149 7.34 11.75 4.02
N PHE A 150 8.49 11.16 3.71
CA PHE A 150 8.62 9.71 3.56
C PHE A 150 9.80 9.12 4.32
N ASP A 151 9.49 8.08 5.09
CA ASP A 151 10.44 7.09 5.55
C ASP A 151 10.22 5.78 4.77
N PHE A 152 11.22 4.90 4.78
CA PHE A 152 11.12 3.57 4.18
C PHE A 152 11.54 2.52 5.20
N PHE A 153 10.80 1.42 5.25
CA PHE A 153 11.04 0.30 6.14
C PHE A 153 10.85 -1.02 5.39
N ASN A 154 11.94 -1.73 5.13
CA ASN A 154 11.96 -2.99 4.41
C ASN A 154 12.22 -4.15 5.37
N LEU A 155 12.06 -5.38 4.86
CA LEU A 155 12.36 -6.58 5.64
C LEU A 155 13.85 -6.66 6.05
N GLU A 156 14.76 -6.28 5.15
CA GLU A 156 16.20 -6.23 5.42
C GLU A 156 16.59 -5.21 6.50
N ASP A 157 15.75 -4.20 6.79
CA ASP A 157 16.03 -3.24 7.86
C ASP A 157 15.78 -3.84 9.26
N VAL A 158 15.14 -5.00 9.34
CA VAL A 158 14.82 -5.71 10.61
C VAL A 158 15.91 -6.70 11.00
N TYR A 159 16.46 -7.38 10.00
CA TYR A 159 17.44 -8.45 10.16
C TYR A 159 18.75 -8.03 9.48
N ASP A 160 19.31 -6.92 9.95
CA ASP A 160 20.47 -6.21 9.37
C ASP A 160 21.77 -7.03 9.25
N LYS A 161 21.81 -8.20 9.90
CA LYS A 161 22.94 -9.16 9.87
C LYS A 161 22.78 -10.28 8.85
N VAL A 162 21.65 -10.33 8.14
CA VAL A 162 21.33 -11.40 7.18
C VAL A 162 21.30 -10.81 5.77
N GLU A 163 22.26 -11.22 4.95
CA GLU A 163 22.36 -10.77 3.56
C GLU A 163 21.51 -11.62 2.59
N ASP A 164 21.16 -12.85 2.97
CA ASP A 164 20.35 -13.74 2.14
C ASP A 164 18.85 -13.45 2.31
N PHE A 165 18.23 -12.95 1.24
CA PHE A 165 16.82 -12.61 1.18
C PHE A 165 15.87 -13.79 1.41
N THR A 166 16.29 -15.01 1.12
CA THR A 166 15.51 -16.22 1.41
C THR A 166 15.48 -16.47 2.92
N VAL A 167 16.62 -16.36 3.58
CA VAL A 167 16.72 -16.49 5.04
C VAL A 167 15.89 -15.40 5.73
N LEU A 168 15.92 -14.16 5.23
CA LEU A 168 15.05 -13.09 5.75
C LEU A 168 13.56 -13.45 5.74
N ARG A 169 13.09 -14.05 4.63
CA ARG A 169 11.69 -14.50 4.50
C ARG A 169 11.38 -15.63 5.47
N GLU A 170 12.34 -16.50 5.75
CA GLU A 170 12.20 -17.58 6.73
C GLU A 170 12.16 -17.05 8.16
N GLU A 171 13.05 -16.15 8.55
CA GLU A 171 13.05 -15.50 9.87
C GLU A 171 11.73 -14.78 10.15
N LEU A 172 11.20 -14.02 9.18
CA LEU A 172 9.87 -13.42 9.27
C LEU A 172 8.78 -14.45 9.60
N MET A 173 8.87 -15.62 8.96
CA MET A 173 7.89 -16.68 9.11
C MET A 173 8.07 -17.48 10.40
N ILE A 174 9.29 -17.58 10.93
CA ILE A 174 9.57 -18.18 12.23
C ILE A 174 9.01 -17.30 13.35
N GLU A 175 9.28 -16.00 13.29
CA GLU A 175 8.91 -15.07 14.37
C GLU A 175 7.43 -14.65 14.31
N TYR A 176 6.91 -14.39 13.10
CA TYR A 176 5.59 -13.78 12.90
C TYR A 176 4.67 -14.61 12.01
N GLY A 177 5.04 -15.82 11.61
CA GLY A 177 4.22 -16.67 10.74
C GLY A 177 3.00 -17.27 11.43
N GLU A 178 1.96 -17.58 10.66
CA GLU A 178 0.90 -18.53 11.08
C GLU A 178 1.04 -19.81 10.27
N SER A 179 0.48 -20.92 10.75
CA SER A 179 0.46 -22.14 9.96
C SER A 179 -0.51 -22.02 8.79
N LEU A 180 -0.18 -22.65 7.65
CA LEU A 180 -1.11 -22.73 6.51
C LEU A 180 -2.42 -23.44 6.88
N HIS A 181 -2.38 -24.38 7.84
CA HIS A 181 -3.58 -25.04 8.31
C HIS A 181 -4.53 -24.04 8.97
N ALA A 182 -4.04 -23.22 9.91
CA ALA A 182 -4.82 -22.20 10.59
C ALA A 182 -5.43 -21.23 9.58
N LEU A 183 -4.62 -20.69 8.65
CA LEU A 183 -5.11 -19.79 7.61
C LEU A 183 -6.22 -20.44 6.75
N ARG A 184 -6.07 -21.71 6.37
CA ARG A 184 -7.11 -22.43 5.60
C ARG A 184 -8.41 -22.61 6.38
N GLN A 185 -8.36 -22.79 7.70
CA GLN A 185 -9.57 -22.84 8.51
C GLN A 185 -10.24 -21.47 8.55
N ARG A 186 -9.46 -20.40 8.81
CA ARG A 186 -9.97 -19.03 8.80
C ARG A 186 -10.63 -18.65 7.48
N VAL A 187 -10.02 -18.99 6.34
CA VAL A 187 -10.63 -18.77 5.00
C VAL A 187 -11.97 -19.51 4.82
N LYS A 188 -12.23 -20.59 5.57
CA LYS A 188 -13.53 -21.29 5.54
C LYS A 188 -14.56 -20.69 6.49
N THR A 189 -14.12 -20.12 7.61
CA THR A 189 -14.99 -19.72 8.73
C THR A 189 -15.19 -18.21 8.85
N GLU A 190 -14.25 -17.40 8.40
CA GLU A 190 -14.25 -15.93 8.48
C GLU A 190 -14.56 -15.34 7.10
N LYS A 191 -15.58 -14.48 7.02
CA LYS A 191 -16.00 -13.83 5.77
C LYS A 191 -14.86 -12.98 5.18
N GLU A 192 -14.13 -12.31 6.05
CA GLU A 192 -13.03 -11.39 5.78
C GLU A 192 -11.87 -12.14 5.11
N ALA A 193 -11.44 -13.25 5.72
CA ALA A 193 -10.38 -14.08 5.20
C ALA A 193 -10.78 -14.72 3.85
N ALA A 194 -12.04 -15.15 3.71
CA ALA A 194 -12.56 -15.68 2.44
C ALA A 194 -12.55 -14.63 1.32
N SER A 195 -12.97 -13.40 1.63
CA SER A 195 -12.95 -12.27 0.68
C SER A 195 -11.53 -11.96 0.22
N MET A 196 -10.59 -11.82 1.16
CA MET A 196 -9.18 -11.59 0.86
C MET A 196 -8.60 -12.71 -0.01
N TYR A 197 -8.87 -13.98 0.33
CA TYR A 197 -8.42 -15.13 -0.46
C TYR A 197 -8.92 -15.11 -1.91
N ARG A 198 -10.19 -14.76 -2.15
CA ARG A 198 -10.74 -14.64 -3.50
C ARG A 198 -10.07 -13.50 -4.27
N GLY A 199 -9.92 -12.33 -3.64
CA GLY A 199 -9.26 -11.16 -4.23
C GLY A 199 -7.83 -11.48 -4.66
N ILE A 200 -7.01 -11.97 -3.72
CA ILE A 200 -5.62 -12.34 -4.00
C ILE A 200 -5.53 -13.46 -5.03
N THR A 201 -6.40 -14.47 -5.00
CA THR A 201 -6.41 -15.53 -6.04
C THR A 201 -6.64 -14.97 -7.43
N ARG A 202 -7.55 -13.99 -7.57
CA ARG A 202 -7.80 -13.32 -8.85
C ARG A 202 -6.56 -12.55 -9.30
N PHE A 203 -5.95 -11.76 -8.41
CA PHE A 203 -4.73 -11.01 -8.73
C PHE A 203 -3.57 -11.93 -9.16
N MET A 204 -3.32 -13.01 -8.42
CA MET A 204 -2.27 -13.96 -8.77
C MET A 204 -2.52 -14.62 -10.12
N LEU A 205 -3.78 -14.94 -10.45
CA LEU A 205 -4.13 -15.51 -11.75
C LEU A 205 -3.86 -14.53 -12.89
N GLU A 206 -4.28 -13.26 -12.73
CA GLU A 206 -4.05 -12.21 -13.73
C GLU A 206 -2.55 -11.99 -13.94
N ASP A 207 -1.77 -11.89 -12.86
CA ASP A 207 -0.32 -11.74 -12.96
C ASP A 207 0.31 -12.95 -13.64
N PHE A 208 0.05 -14.16 -13.17
CA PHE A 208 0.64 -15.38 -13.74
C PHE A 208 0.25 -15.62 -15.20
N SER A 209 -0.89 -15.10 -15.66
CA SER A 209 -1.35 -15.31 -17.04
C SER A 209 -0.51 -14.61 -18.09
N GLY A 210 0.30 -13.62 -17.72
CA GLY A 210 1.19 -12.89 -18.63
C GLY A 210 2.67 -13.02 -18.28
N ILE A 211 3.07 -14.11 -17.62
CA ILE A 211 4.49 -14.43 -17.36
C ILE A 211 4.87 -15.66 -18.19
N ASP A 212 5.99 -15.58 -18.89
CA ASP A 212 6.47 -16.63 -19.81
C ASP A 212 6.63 -18.00 -19.14
N ILE A 213 7.01 -18.06 -17.86
CA ILE A 213 7.16 -19.33 -17.12
C ILE A 213 5.85 -20.15 -17.05
N PHE A 214 4.71 -19.48 -17.23
CA PHE A 214 3.39 -20.10 -17.20
C PHE A 214 2.72 -20.18 -18.58
N SER A 215 3.41 -19.86 -19.68
CA SER A 215 2.83 -19.83 -21.04
C SER A 215 2.18 -21.15 -21.44
N ASP A 216 2.76 -22.28 -21.01
CA ASP A 216 2.31 -23.62 -21.39
C ASP A 216 1.21 -24.17 -20.48
N HIS A 217 0.82 -23.41 -19.44
CA HIS A 217 -0.22 -23.83 -18.52
C HIS A 217 -1.62 -23.50 -19.07
N SER A 218 -2.52 -24.47 -19.00
CA SER A 218 -3.94 -24.20 -19.23
C SER A 218 -4.49 -23.24 -18.17
N ARG A 219 -5.53 -22.48 -18.49
CA ARG A 219 -6.19 -21.56 -17.54
C ARG A 219 -6.61 -22.27 -16.24
N THR A 220 -7.04 -23.53 -16.32
CA THR A 220 -7.44 -24.31 -15.13
C THR A 220 -6.25 -24.76 -14.30
N ALA A 221 -5.12 -25.11 -14.92
CA ALA A 221 -3.88 -25.39 -14.22
C ALA A 221 -3.35 -24.14 -13.51
N LEU A 222 -3.32 -23.01 -14.22
CA LEU A 222 -2.89 -21.71 -13.68
C LEU A 222 -3.76 -21.26 -12.49
N GLN A 223 -5.07 -21.46 -12.59
CA GLN A 223 -6.00 -21.20 -11.49
C GLN A 223 -5.66 -22.00 -10.22
N LYS A 224 -5.17 -23.24 -10.34
CA LYS A 224 -4.73 -24.05 -9.19
C LYS A 224 -3.44 -23.50 -8.58
N ILE A 225 -2.49 -23.10 -9.41
CA ILE A 225 -1.23 -22.47 -8.97
C ILE A 225 -1.51 -21.15 -8.25
N ALA A 226 -2.33 -20.27 -8.85
CA ALA A 226 -2.74 -18.99 -8.27
C ALA A 226 -3.42 -19.16 -6.90
N LYS A 227 -4.27 -20.17 -6.74
CA LYS A 227 -4.91 -20.49 -5.44
C LYS A 227 -3.90 -20.87 -4.36
N LEU A 228 -2.87 -21.65 -4.71
CA LEU A 228 -1.81 -22.02 -3.75
C LEU A 228 -0.93 -20.82 -3.39
N ALA A 229 -0.56 -20.02 -4.39
CA ALA A 229 0.21 -18.80 -4.19
C ALA A 229 -0.57 -17.79 -3.31
N ALA A 230 -1.88 -17.66 -3.50
CA ALA A 230 -2.72 -16.75 -2.71
C ALA A 230 -2.68 -17.05 -1.21
N TYR A 231 -2.68 -18.33 -0.81
CA TYR A 231 -2.50 -18.68 0.59
C TYR A 231 -1.15 -18.21 1.14
N ARG A 232 -0.07 -18.35 0.36
CA ARG A 232 1.28 -17.94 0.78
C ARG A 232 1.40 -16.42 0.86
N VAL A 233 0.83 -15.69 -0.10
CA VAL A 233 0.78 -14.22 -0.07
C VAL A 233 0.05 -13.75 1.19
N ILE A 234 -1.14 -14.30 1.49
CA ILE A 234 -1.89 -13.90 2.68
C ILE A 234 -1.14 -14.26 3.96
N GLN A 235 -0.58 -15.46 4.03
CA GLN A 235 0.21 -15.92 5.17
C GLN A 235 1.37 -14.96 5.47
N ARG A 236 2.15 -14.58 4.45
CA ARG A 236 3.27 -13.66 4.61
C ARG A 236 2.83 -12.21 4.82
N SER A 237 1.71 -11.78 4.24
CA SER A 237 1.12 -10.47 4.50
C SER A 237 0.67 -10.33 5.95
N ASN A 238 0.14 -11.39 6.54
CA ASN A 238 -0.24 -11.42 7.95
C ASN A 238 0.99 -11.42 8.86
N ALA A 239 2.06 -12.14 8.50
CA ALA A 239 3.33 -12.09 9.21
C ALA A 239 3.95 -10.68 9.17
N TRP A 240 4.01 -10.06 7.97
CA TRP A 240 4.47 -8.69 7.80
C TRP A 240 3.64 -7.70 8.63
N SER A 241 2.31 -7.86 8.64
CA SER A 241 1.43 -7.02 9.46
C SER A 241 1.73 -7.14 10.96
N ARG A 242 2.01 -8.35 11.46
CA ARG A 242 2.37 -8.57 12.87
C ARG A 242 3.74 -8.01 13.23
N LEU A 243 4.72 -8.14 12.34
CA LEU A 243 6.02 -7.52 12.50
C LEU A 243 5.88 -6.00 12.59
N LEU A 244 5.13 -5.38 11.68
CA LEU A 244 4.92 -3.94 11.69
C LEU A 244 4.20 -3.46 12.95
N GLN A 245 3.21 -4.21 13.42
CA GLN A 245 2.53 -3.89 14.69
C GLN A 245 3.50 -3.98 15.88
N SER A 246 4.47 -4.88 15.85
CA SER A 246 5.51 -5.00 16.88
C SER A 246 6.55 -3.88 16.81
N LYS A 247 6.98 -3.47 15.61
CA LYS A 247 8.04 -2.47 15.42
C LYS A 247 7.53 -1.03 15.43
N LEU A 248 6.28 -0.80 15.03
CA LEU A 248 5.67 0.52 14.85
C LEU A 248 4.27 0.56 15.49
N PRO A 249 4.11 0.23 16.78
CA PRO A 249 2.80 0.03 17.43
C PRO A 249 1.92 1.29 17.46
N GLU A 250 2.53 2.45 17.59
CA GLU A 250 1.85 3.76 17.69
C GLU A 250 1.36 4.28 16.34
N ALA A 251 1.91 3.77 15.22
CA ALA A 251 1.60 4.33 13.91
C ALA A 251 0.15 4.04 13.48
N LEU A 252 -0.41 4.97 12.70
CA LEU A 252 -1.66 4.74 12.00
C LEU A 252 -1.43 3.77 10.84
N ARG A 253 -2.21 2.69 10.82
CA ARG A 253 -2.00 1.57 9.90
C ARG A 253 -2.79 1.80 8.61
N LEU A 254 -2.16 2.36 7.58
CA LEU A 254 -2.78 2.50 6.25
C LEU A 254 -2.75 1.17 5.46
N SER A 255 -3.66 1.03 4.51
CA SER A 255 -3.78 -0.16 3.66
C SER A 255 -4.13 0.24 2.23
N ILE A 256 -3.66 -0.54 1.25
CA ILE A 256 -4.05 -0.38 -0.15
C ILE A 256 -5.30 -1.19 -0.51
N HIS A 257 -5.74 -2.05 0.40
CA HIS A 257 -6.96 -2.84 0.27
C HIS A 257 -8.13 -2.12 0.95
N PRO A 258 -9.36 -2.23 0.40
CA PRO A 258 -10.54 -1.76 1.09
C PRO A 258 -10.68 -2.44 2.45
N GLN A 259 -11.20 -1.70 3.43
CA GLN A 259 -11.40 -2.19 4.80
C GLN A 259 -12.88 -2.09 5.18
N PHE A 260 -13.26 -2.77 6.25
CA PHE A 260 -14.59 -2.58 6.85
C PHE A 260 -14.71 -1.18 7.47
N LEU A 261 -15.94 -0.78 7.75
CA LEU A 261 -16.25 0.54 8.31
C LEU A 261 -15.51 0.80 9.64
N VAL A 262 -15.42 -0.24 10.48
CA VAL A 262 -14.58 -0.30 11.68
C VAL A 262 -13.45 -1.29 11.42
N SER A 263 -12.21 -0.82 11.42
CA SER A 263 -11.03 -1.66 11.20
C SER A 263 -9.79 -1.02 11.81
N GLU A 264 -8.86 -1.84 12.29
CA GLU A 264 -7.53 -1.36 12.70
C GLU A 264 -6.75 -0.73 11.53
N LYS A 265 -7.10 -1.10 10.29
CA LYS A 265 -6.45 -0.64 9.07
C LYS A 265 -7.33 0.41 8.39
N ILE A 266 -6.69 1.43 7.85
CA ILE A 266 -7.35 2.48 7.06
C ILE A 266 -7.03 2.24 5.59
N GLY A 267 -7.99 1.66 4.85
CA GLY A 267 -7.85 1.51 3.41
C GLY A 267 -7.83 2.87 2.73
N ILE A 268 -6.83 3.21 1.92
CA ILE A 268 -6.72 4.51 1.25
C ILE A 268 -6.60 4.36 -0.28
N SER A 269 -7.08 5.37 -1.01
CA SER A 269 -6.88 5.46 -2.45
C SER A 269 -5.55 6.13 -2.81
N LEU A 270 -4.74 5.44 -3.60
CA LEU A 270 -3.45 5.95 -4.08
C LEU A 270 -3.52 6.74 -5.39
N VAL A 271 -4.54 6.51 -6.24
CA VAL A 271 -4.61 7.17 -7.56
C VAL A 271 -6.04 7.57 -7.92
N SER A 272 -6.98 6.63 -7.97
CA SER A 272 -8.40 6.89 -8.26
C SER A 272 -9.30 6.25 -7.20
N GLN A 273 -10.41 6.92 -6.87
CA GLN A 273 -11.44 6.39 -5.97
C GLN A 273 -12.39 5.41 -6.68
N SER A 274 -12.50 5.46 -8.00
CA SER A 274 -13.41 4.58 -8.77
C SER A 274 -12.90 3.14 -8.91
N ASP A 275 -11.58 2.94 -8.83
CA ASP A 275 -10.96 1.61 -8.82
C ASP A 275 -10.40 1.31 -7.43
N VAL A 276 -11.09 0.42 -6.73
CA VAL A 276 -10.83 0.09 -5.32
C VAL A 276 -9.67 -0.89 -5.17
N TRP A 277 -9.31 -1.60 -6.24
CA TRP A 277 -8.44 -2.78 -6.18
C TRP A 277 -7.14 -2.61 -6.95
N THR A 278 -7.14 -1.82 -8.02
CA THR A 278 -5.92 -1.61 -8.81
C THR A 278 -4.92 -0.72 -8.06
N THR A 279 -3.67 -1.15 -8.10
CA THR A 279 -2.52 -0.42 -7.57
C THR A 279 -1.56 -0.05 -8.69
N PRO A 280 -0.74 1.01 -8.51
CA PRO A 280 0.19 1.45 -9.54
C PRO A 280 1.11 0.36 -10.07
N TRP A 281 1.54 -0.56 -9.19
CA TRP A 281 2.45 -1.62 -9.56
C TRP A 281 1.83 -2.79 -10.35
N HIS A 282 0.51 -2.81 -10.51
CA HIS A 282 -0.21 -3.78 -11.34
C HIS A 282 -0.85 -3.13 -12.58
N SER A 283 -0.45 -1.90 -12.93
CA SER A 283 -1.12 -1.11 -13.96
C SER A 283 -0.20 -0.07 -14.57
N VAL A 284 -0.75 0.68 -15.53
CA VAL A 284 -0.22 1.95 -16.01
C VAL A 284 -1.18 3.07 -15.64
N LEU A 285 -0.62 4.26 -15.43
CA LEU A 285 -1.42 5.47 -15.30
C LEU A 285 -1.89 5.91 -16.69
N VAL A 286 -3.18 6.27 -16.78
CA VAL A 286 -3.79 6.83 -17.98
C VAL A 286 -4.34 8.22 -17.66
N LYS A 287 -4.00 9.19 -18.49
CA LYS A 287 -4.64 10.51 -18.50
C LYS A 287 -5.68 10.56 -19.60
N ASP A 288 -6.92 10.93 -19.27
CA ASP A 288 -8.01 11.10 -20.22
C ASP A 288 -8.78 12.38 -19.88
N ASN A 289 -8.63 13.41 -20.72
CA ASN A 289 -9.33 14.71 -20.57
C ASN A 289 -9.24 15.30 -19.15
N GLY A 290 -8.04 15.30 -18.57
CA GLY A 290 -7.77 15.80 -17.22
C GLY A 290 -8.07 14.82 -16.09
N ASN A 291 -8.75 13.70 -16.37
CA ASN A 291 -8.95 12.62 -15.41
C ASN A 291 -7.75 11.68 -15.40
N VAL A 292 -7.43 11.15 -14.21
CA VAL A 292 -6.34 10.19 -14.00
C VAL A 292 -6.94 8.87 -13.53
N SER A 293 -6.58 7.78 -14.18
CA SER A 293 -6.99 6.43 -13.82
C SER A 293 -5.83 5.45 -13.91
N LEU A 294 -6.05 4.25 -13.36
CA LEU A 294 -5.15 3.11 -13.51
C LEU A 294 -5.87 2.04 -14.31
N MET A 295 -5.16 1.39 -15.23
CA MET A 295 -5.65 0.19 -15.92
C MET A 295 -4.47 -0.66 -16.41
N PRO A 296 -4.69 -1.93 -16.77
CA PRO A 296 -3.66 -2.72 -17.43
C PRO A 296 -3.15 -2.03 -18.70
N ARG A 297 -1.84 -2.13 -18.97
CA ARG A 297 -1.21 -1.57 -20.18
C ARG A 297 -1.95 -1.98 -21.46
N GLU A 298 -2.26 -3.25 -21.61
CA GLU A 298 -2.93 -3.79 -22.80
C GLU A 298 -4.31 -3.14 -23.02
N ASP A 299 -5.02 -2.80 -21.94
CA ASP A 299 -6.31 -2.11 -22.03
C ASP A 299 -6.13 -0.64 -22.45
N ALA A 300 -5.10 0.04 -21.94
CA ALA A 300 -4.75 1.38 -22.40
C ALA A 300 -4.39 1.40 -23.90
N GLU A 301 -3.65 0.41 -24.37
CA GLU A 301 -3.30 0.23 -25.78
C GLU A 301 -4.55 -0.05 -26.64
N LYS A 302 -5.48 -0.92 -26.19
CA LYS A 302 -6.76 -1.19 -26.88
C LYS A 302 -7.66 0.04 -26.99
N LEU A 303 -7.60 0.93 -26.00
CA LEU A 303 -8.34 2.21 -26.02
C LEU A 303 -7.70 3.26 -26.96
N GLY A 304 -6.58 2.94 -27.60
CA GLY A 304 -5.87 3.85 -28.50
C GLY A 304 -5.14 4.97 -27.75
N CYS A 305 -4.85 4.78 -26.46
CA CYS A 305 -4.05 5.75 -25.71
C CYS A 305 -2.60 5.73 -26.22
N VAL A 306 -1.94 6.88 -26.22
CA VAL A 306 -0.56 7.03 -26.69
C VAL A 306 0.40 6.95 -25.50
N LEU A 307 1.48 6.19 -25.65
CA LEU A 307 2.53 6.09 -24.65
C LEU A 307 3.37 7.38 -24.63
N VAL A 308 3.45 8.00 -23.46
CA VAL A 308 4.24 9.21 -23.20
C VAL A 308 5.60 8.82 -22.62
N PHE A 309 6.66 9.44 -23.15
CA PHE A 309 8.02 9.33 -22.64
C PHE A 309 8.40 10.61 -21.89
N VAL A 310 9.02 10.46 -20.72
CA VAL A 310 9.58 11.55 -19.93
C VAL A 310 11.04 11.23 -19.68
N GLU A 311 11.94 12.15 -20.05
CA GLU A 311 13.40 11.95 -19.92
C GLU A 311 13.90 10.64 -20.58
N GLY A 312 13.29 10.25 -21.71
CA GLY A 312 13.64 9.04 -22.43
C GLY A 312 13.11 7.74 -21.83
N GLN A 313 12.31 7.79 -20.76
CA GLN A 313 11.68 6.62 -20.15
C GLN A 313 10.17 6.60 -20.37
N ALA A 314 9.62 5.41 -20.62
CA ALA A 314 8.18 5.19 -20.71
C ALA A 314 7.52 5.57 -19.37
N SER A 315 6.52 6.46 -19.41
CA SER A 315 6.01 7.13 -18.21
C SER A 315 4.55 6.78 -17.90
N HIS A 316 3.65 7.00 -18.86
CA HIS A 316 2.21 6.81 -18.72
C HIS A 316 1.56 6.81 -20.10
N TYR A 317 0.27 6.50 -20.16
CA TYR A 317 -0.53 6.65 -21.36
C TYR A 317 -1.39 7.92 -21.28
N GLU A 318 -1.68 8.51 -22.44
CA GLU A 318 -2.58 9.64 -22.58
C GLU A 318 -3.56 9.41 -23.72
N ARG A 319 -4.84 9.63 -23.44
CA ARG A 319 -5.89 9.60 -24.46
C ARG A 319 -5.98 10.97 -25.11
N ILE A 320 -5.58 11.04 -26.37
CA ILE A 320 -5.67 12.25 -27.16
C ILE A 320 -7.10 12.30 -27.73
N SER A 321 -7.84 13.36 -27.42
CA SER A 321 -9.10 13.67 -28.09
C SER A 321 -8.78 14.00 -29.55
N ILE A 322 -9.20 13.13 -30.46
CA ILE A 322 -9.08 13.34 -31.92
C ILE A 322 -10.21 14.23 -32.40
#